data_AF-A0A7X8KGC1-F1
#
_entry.id   AF-A0A7X8KGC1-F1
#
_cell.length_a   1.000
_cell.length_b   1.000
_cell.length_c   1.000
_cell.angle_alpha   90.00
_cell.angle_beta   90.00
_cell.angle_gamma   90.00
#
_symmetry.space_group_name_H-M   'P 1'
#
loop_
_entity.id
_entity.type
_entity.pdbx_description
1 polymer ?
#
loop_
_entity_poly.entity_id
_entity_poly.type
_entity_poly.pdbx_seq_one_letter_code
_entity_poly.pdbx_strand_id
1 'polypeptide(L)'
;MKKTALFIFIFVSSFTFQKLYSQVISEKTARIAAANYMQIINADKQISQNQLFSIPIKNTSISNPEIFIFNSETDGFVIVSGDKSATPIIGYSY
;
A
#
# COMPACT_ATOMS: atom_id res chain seq x y z
N MET A 1 -18.26 -30.27 -33.46
CA MET A 1 -17.11 -29.33 -33.55
C MET A 1 -17.48 -27.89 -33.19
N LYS A 2 -18.55 -27.30 -33.75
CA LYS A 2 -18.93 -25.90 -33.44
C LYS A 2 -19.32 -25.65 -31.97
N LYS A 3 -20.07 -26.58 -31.35
CA LYS A 3 -20.54 -26.45 -29.95
C LYS A 3 -19.43 -26.63 -28.91
N THR A 4 -18.44 -27.50 -29.19
CA THR A 4 -17.27 -27.70 -28.33
C THR A 4 -16.31 -26.51 -28.40
N ALA A 5 -16.11 -25.93 -29.59
CA ALA A 5 -15.33 -24.70 -29.73
C ALA A 5 -15.95 -23.52 -28.98
N LEU A 6 -17.29 -23.41 -29.00
CA LEU A 6 -18.02 -22.37 -28.24
C LEU A 6 -17.84 -22.53 -26.73
N PHE A 7 -17.88 -23.76 -26.21
CA PHE A 7 -17.66 -24.03 -24.79
C PHE A 7 -16.25 -23.67 -24.34
N ILE A 8 -15.24 -24.00 -25.16
CA ILE A 8 -13.84 -23.63 -24.89
C ILE A 8 -13.69 -22.11 -24.95
N PHE A 9 -14.31 -21.44 -25.90
CA PHE A 9 -14.26 -19.98 -26.01
C PHE A 9 -14.87 -19.28 -24.78
N ILE A 10 -16.03 -19.74 -24.32
CA ILE A 10 -16.68 -19.22 -23.10
C ILE A 10 -15.79 -19.46 -21.88
N PHE A 11 -15.25 -20.68 -21.74
CA PHE A 11 -14.39 -21.04 -20.62
C PHE A 11 -13.09 -20.24 -20.60
N VAL A 12 -12.47 -19.96 -21.75
CA VAL A 12 -11.25 -19.14 -21.81
C VAL A 12 -11.56 -17.67 -21.52
N SER A 13 -12.71 -17.16 -21.97
CA SER A 13 -13.10 -15.75 -21.76
C SER A 13 -13.40 -15.40 -20.30
N SER A 14 -13.77 -16.37 -19.46
CA SER A 14 -14.03 -16.12 -18.04
C SER A 14 -12.76 -15.95 -17.20
N PHE A 15 -11.60 -16.43 -17.66
CA PHE A 15 -10.32 -16.26 -16.94
C PHE A 15 -9.62 -14.94 -17.23
N THR A 16 -9.99 -14.20 -18.29
CA THR A 16 -9.28 -12.98 -18.69
C THR A 16 -9.71 -11.72 -17.92
N PHE A 17 -10.62 -11.81 -16.95
CA PHE A 17 -11.14 -10.67 -16.18
C PHE A 17 -10.58 -10.57 -14.76
N GLN A 18 -9.30 -10.92 -14.55
CA GLN A 18 -8.63 -10.51 -13.32
C GLN A 18 -8.39 -9.00 -13.38
N LYS A 19 -9.28 -8.28 -12.70
CA LYS A 19 -9.23 -6.83 -12.56
C LYS A 19 -7.92 -6.40 -11.88
N LEU A 20 -7.02 -5.82 -12.67
CA LEU A 20 -5.78 -5.13 -12.24
C LEU A 20 -6.08 -3.74 -11.64
N TYR A 21 -7.08 -3.63 -10.75
CA TYR A 21 -7.31 -2.35 -10.08
C TYR A 21 -6.41 -2.24 -8.86
N SER A 22 -5.66 -1.14 -8.80
CA SER A 22 -4.93 -0.70 -7.61
C SER A 22 -5.89 -0.66 -6.42
N GLN A 23 -5.52 -1.34 -5.34
CA GLN A 23 -6.32 -1.37 -4.11
C GLN A 23 -5.85 -0.25 -3.20
N VAL A 24 -6.38 0.95 -3.42
CA VAL A 24 -6.01 2.14 -2.64
C VAL A 24 -6.23 1.90 -1.14
N ILE A 25 -5.21 2.19 -0.33
CA ILE A 25 -5.31 2.16 1.13
C ILE A 25 -5.60 3.56 1.71
N SER A 26 -6.28 3.59 2.85
CA SER A 26 -6.49 4.83 3.59
C SER A 26 -5.21 5.30 4.27
N GLU A 27 -5.08 6.61 4.49
CA GLU A 27 -3.96 7.18 5.26
C GLU A 27 -3.86 6.53 6.66
N LYS A 28 -5.00 6.25 7.30
CA LYS A 28 -5.04 5.57 8.60
C LYS A 28 -4.39 4.19 8.52
N THR A 29 -4.73 3.41 7.49
CA THR A 29 -4.12 2.09 7.25
C THR A 29 -2.62 2.21 7.03
N ALA A 30 -2.20 3.18 6.21
CA ALA A 30 -0.80 3.43 5.93
C ALA A 30 -0.01 3.84 7.19
N ARG A 31 -0.60 4.69 8.03
CA ARG A 31 -0.02 5.14 9.31
C ARG A 31 0.15 4.02 10.32
N ILE A 32 -0.81 3.10 10.39
CA ILE A 32 -0.70 1.88 11.22
C ILE A 32 0.48 1.02 10.72
N ALA A 33 0.58 0.81 9.40
CA ALA A 33 1.68 0.06 8.82
C ALA A 33 3.05 0.70 9.11
N ALA A 34 3.16 2.02 8.99
CA ALA A 34 4.37 2.77 9.32
C ALA A 34 4.76 2.64 10.80
N ALA A 35 3.82 2.82 11.72
CA ALA A 35 4.07 2.71 13.16
C ALA A 35 4.51 1.28 13.54
N ASN A 36 3.83 0.26 13.01
CA ASN A 36 4.21 -1.14 13.23
C ASN A 36 5.62 -1.42 12.68
N TYR A 37 5.97 -0.89 11.51
CA TYR A 37 7.29 -1.07 10.93
C TYR A 37 8.37 -0.37 11.76
N MET A 38 8.13 0.88 12.17
CA MET A 38 9.04 1.63 13.04
C MET A 38 9.27 0.91 14.38
N GLN A 39 8.22 0.32 14.96
CA GLN A 39 8.32 -0.48 16.18
C GLN A 39 9.20 -1.74 15.99
N ILE A 40 9.21 -2.34 14.80
CA ILE A 40 10.05 -3.50 14.47
C ILE A 40 11.53 -3.10 14.37
N ILE A 41 11.83 -1.98 13.69
CA ILE A 41 13.22 -1.52 13.50
C ILE A 41 13.79 -0.80 14.73
N ASN A 42 12.94 -0.25 15.60
CA ASN A 42 13.29 0.38 16.87
C ASN A 42 12.65 -0.36 18.05
N ALA A 43 13.01 -1.63 18.25
CA ALA A 43 12.39 -2.48 19.27
C ALA A 43 12.46 -1.91 20.70
N ASP A 44 13.48 -1.10 21.00
CA ASP A 44 13.70 -0.51 22.33
C ASP A 44 12.85 0.74 22.59
N LYS A 45 12.18 1.28 21.57
CA LYS A 45 11.34 2.48 21.68
C LYS A 45 9.88 2.13 21.52
N GLN A 46 9.01 2.79 22.29
CA GLN A 46 7.57 2.69 22.09
C GLN A 46 7.14 3.70 21.02
N ILE A 47 6.84 3.22 19.81
CA ILE A 47 6.41 4.07 18.70
C ILE A 47 4.88 4.05 18.62
N SER A 48 4.27 5.23 18.77
CA SER A 48 2.83 5.46 18.64
C SER A 48 2.50 6.10 17.30
N GLN A 49 1.34 5.76 16.74
CA GLN A 49 0.82 6.37 15.50
C GLN A 49 0.69 7.90 15.58
N ASN A 50 0.53 8.44 16.79
CA ASN A 50 0.38 9.88 17.03
C ASN A 50 1.72 10.64 16.97
N GLN A 51 2.85 9.93 17.09
CA GLN A 51 4.19 10.52 16.94
C GLN A 51 4.58 10.67 15.47
N LEU A 52 3.84 10.03 14.57
CA LEU A 52 4.05 10.14 13.14
C LEU A 52 3.26 11.32 12.58
N PHE A 53 3.89 12.11 11.73
CA PHE A 53 3.21 13.12 10.93
C PHE A 53 3.37 12.84 9.44
N SER A 54 2.32 13.14 8.68
CA SER A 54 2.29 12.90 7.23
C SER A 54 3.03 14.02 6.52
N ILE A 55 3.92 13.68 5.60
CA ILE A 55 4.59 14.64 4.72
C ILE A 55 3.78 14.75 3.42
N PRO A 56 3.27 15.95 3.07
CA PRO A 56 2.53 16.13 1.84
C PRO A 56 3.44 15.96 0.63
N ILE A 57 2.95 15.21 -0.36
CA ILE A 57 3.69 14.88 -1.57
C ILE A 57 3.10 15.71 -2.72
N LYS A 58 3.98 16.37 -3.48
CA LYS A 58 3.55 17.16 -4.63
C LYS A 58 3.15 16.23 -5.77
N ASN A 59 2.13 16.64 -6.54
CA ASN A 59 1.66 15.96 -7.75
C ASN A 59 1.07 14.54 -7.53
N THR A 60 0.69 14.19 -6.29
CA THR A 60 -0.03 12.95 -6.00
C THR A 60 -1.51 13.20 -5.80
N SER A 61 -2.34 12.22 -6.13
CA SER A 61 -3.77 12.28 -5.83
C SER A 61 -4.03 12.13 -4.32
N ILE A 62 -4.93 12.95 -3.78
CA ILE A 62 -5.40 12.84 -2.39
C ILE A 62 -6.37 11.66 -2.26
N SER A 63 -7.18 11.38 -3.28
CA SER A 63 -8.18 10.31 -3.27
C SER A 63 -7.58 8.94 -3.60
N ASN A 64 -6.54 8.92 -4.43
CA ASN A 64 -5.81 7.72 -4.85
C ASN A 64 -4.30 7.92 -4.68
N PRO A 65 -3.81 8.08 -3.44
CA PRO A 65 -2.39 8.26 -3.17
C PRO A 65 -1.63 7.02 -3.61
N GLU A 66 -0.53 7.23 -4.34
CA GLU A 66 0.38 6.16 -4.77
C GLU A 66 1.31 5.75 -3.63
N ILE A 67 1.62 6.71 -2.76
CA ILE A 67 2.54 6.59 -1.64
C ILE A 67 2.11 7.49 -0.48
N PHE A 68 2.48 7.09 0.73
CA PHE A 68 2.39 7.88 1.94
C PHE A 68 3.78 7.98 2.57
N ILE A 69 4.14 9.16 3.09
CA ILE A 69 5.39 9.37 3.81
C ILE A 69 5.04 9.80 5.23
N PHE A 70 5.52 9.06 6.21
CA PHE A 70 5.36 9.37 7.63
C PHE A 70 6.73 9.60 8.26
N ASN A 71 6.88 10.72 8.96
CA ASN A 71 8.10 11.07 9.67
C ASN A 71 7.85 11.06 11.18
N SER A 72 8.86 10.66 11.94
CA SER A 72 8.99 10.87 13.38
C SER A 72 9.99 12.00 13.61
N GLU A 73 9.79 12.80 14.65
CA GLU A 73 10.77 13.82 15.04
C GLU A 73 12.11 13.22 15.46
N THR A 74 12.10 11.98 15.96
CA THR A 74 13.26 11.33 16.60
C THR A 74 13.69 10.02 15.97
N ASP A 75 12.86 9.41 15.13
CA ASP A 75 13.03 8.01 14.71
C ASP A 75 13.06 7.83 13.19
N GLY A 76 13.30 8.93 12.46
CA GLY A 76 13.41 8.95 11.01
C GLY A 76 12.05 8.86 10.31
N PHE A 77 11.99 8.21 9.15
CA PHE A 77 10.79 8.16 8.31
C PHE A 77 10.51 6.79 7.74
N VAL A 78 9.25 6.56 7.35
CA VAL A 78 8.80 5.39 6.61
C VAL A 78 7.95 5.81 5.42
N ILE A 79 8.22 5.19 4.27
CA ILE A 79 7.47 5.34 3.03
C ILE A 79 6.60 4.08 2.84
N VAL A 80 5.30 4.29 2.75
CA VAL A 80 4.29 3.23 2.63
C VAL A 80 3.66 3.29 1.24
N SER A 81 3.48 2.15 0.59
CA SER A 81 2.74 2.10 -0.67
C SER A 81 1.27 2.43 -0.45
N GLY A 82 0.69 3.21 -1.35
CA GLY A 82 -0.73 3.50 -1.38
C GLY A 82 -1.58 2.36 -1.95
N ASP A 83 -0.96 1.31 -2.47
CA ASP A 83 -1.63 0.13 -3.03
C ASP A 83 -1.45 -1.08 -2.10
N LYS A 84 -2.57 -1.66 -1.66
CA LYS A 84 -2.59 -2.87 -0.82
C LYS A 84 -2.00 -4.09 -1.50
N SER A 85 -2.03 -4.14 -2.83
CA SER A 85 -1.46 -5.26 -3.60
C SER A 85 0.07 -5.20 -3.69
N ALA A 86 0.67 -4.05 -3.37
CA ALA A 86 2.12 -3.88 -3.31
C ALA A 86 2.68 -4.26 -1.94
N THR A 87 4.01 -4.40 -1.87
CA THR A 87 4.71 -4.49 -0.57
C THR A 87 4.41 -3.22 0.23
N PRO A 88 3.87 -3.34 1.46
CA PRO A 88 3.33 -2.18 2.17
C PRO A 88 4.40 -1.13 2.50
N ILE A 89 5.64 -1.55 2.79
CA ILE A 89 6.75 -0.64 3.08
C ILE A 89 7.72 -0.64 1.92
N ILE A 90 7.99 0.54 1.35
CA ILE A 90 8.83 0.70 0.15
C ILE A 90 10.11 1.50 0.39
N GLY A 91 10.28 2.07 1.59
CA GLY A 91 11.50 2.75 2.01
C GLY A 91 11.43 3.21 3.46
N TYR A 92 12.58 3.38 4.11
CA TYR A 92 12.66 3.91 5.47
C TYR A 92 14.07 4.44 5.77
N SER A 93 14.16 5.25 6.83
CA SER A 93 15.41 5.62 7.50
C SER A 93 15.14 5.67 9.00
N TYR A 94 16.11 5.25 9.81
CA TYR A 94 16.06 5.23 11.27
C TYR A 94 17.36 5.80 11.83
#